data_AF-A0A7Y2G4L9-F1
#
_entry.id   AF-A0A7Y2G4L9-F1
#
_cell.length_a   1.000
_cell.length_b   1.000
_cell.length_c   1.000
_cell.angle_alpha   90.00
_cell.angle_beta   90.00
_cell.angle_gamma   90.00
#
_symmetry.space_group_name_H-M   'P 1'
#
loop_
_entity.id
_entity.type
_entity.pdbx_description
1 polymer ?
#
loop_
_entity_poly.entity_id
_entity_poly.type
_entity_poly.pdbx_seq_one_letter_code
_entity_poly.pdbx_strand_id
1 'polypeptide(L)' 'KLTRQGVTKHLQVLKQAGIVSCTRVGRESRFSIVPDPIAKARDYLTRASAQWDEAIERLRASVEE' A
#
# COMPACT_ATOMS: atom_id res chain seq x y z
N LYS A 1 -17.35 9.93 13.50
CA LYS A 1 -17.23 10.86 12.34
C LYS A 1 -15.82 11.43 12.32
N LEU A 2 -15.16 11.46 11.17
CA LEU A 2 -13.80 12.01 11.04
C LEU A 2 -13.85 13.54 10.99
N THR A 3 -13.01 14.23 11.77
CA THR A 3 -12.95 15.70 11.76
C THR A 3 -12.15 16.21 10.56
N ARG A 4 -12.32 17.49 10.17
CA ARG A 4 -11.48 18.09 9.11
C ARG A 4 -9.98 17.96 9.40
N GLN A 5 -9.58 18.18 10.66
CA GLN A 5 -8.19 18.00 11.08
C GLN A 5 -7.73 16.54 10.98
N GLY A 6 -8.60 15.59 11.32
CA GLY A 6 -8.34 14.16 11.13
C GLY A 6 -8.13 13.80 9.66
N VAL A 7 -9.01 14.27 8.77
CA VAL A 7 -8.87 14.11 7.32
C VAL A 7 -7.53 14.66 6.83
N THR A 8 -7.16 15.88 7.23
CA THR A 8 -5.87 16.48 6.85
C THR A 8 -4.66 15.66 7.32
N LYS A 9 -4.70 15.15 8.55
CA LYS A 9 -3.63 14.25 9.07
C LYS A 9 -3.51 12.99 8.22
N HIS A 10 -4.61 12.33 7.89
CA HIS A 10 -4.59 11.15 7.03
C HIS A 10 -4.06 11.47 5.62
N LEU A 11 -4.50 12.57 5.00
CA LEU A 11 -4.02 12.98 3.68
C LEU A 11 -2.52 13.31 3.67
N GLN A 12 -1.96 13.82 4.76
CA GLN A 12 -0.51 14.03 4.90
C GLN A 12 0.26 12.70 4.91
N VAL A 13 -0.20 11.71 5.70
CA VAL A 13 0.41 10.38 5.74
C VAL A 13 0.32 9.70 4.37
N LEU A 14 -0.85 9.74 3.73
CA LEU A 14 -1.05 9.16 2.41
C LEU A 14 -0.18 9.85 1.34
N LYS A 15 0.01 11.16 1.44
CA LYS A 15 0.91 11.90 0.54
C LYS A 15 2.37 11.49 0.75
N GLN A 16 2.81 11.34 2.00
CA GLN A 16 4.16 10.86 2.33
C GLN A 16 4.40 9.44 1.80
N ALA A 17 3.38 8.58 1.87
CA ALA A 17 3.42 7.23 1.29
C ALA A 17 3.31 7.22 -0.25
N GLY A 18 3.15 8.38 -0.89
CA GLY A 18 2.96 8.50 -2.34
C GLY A 18 1.60 8.06 -2.86
N ILE A 19 0.67 7.65 -1.99
CA ILE A 19 -0.66 7.13 -2.34
C ILE A 19 -1.60 8.23 -2.84
N VAL A 20 -1.35 9.48 -2.44
CA VAL A 20 -2.07 10.64 -2.99
C VAL A 20 -1.12 11.75 -3.41
N SER A 21 -1.50 12.49 -4.44
CA SER A 21 -0.88 13.75 -4.83
C SER A 21 -1.72 14.92 -4.28
N CYS A 22 -1.10 16.10 -4.20
CA CYS A 22 -1.76 17.30 -3.70
C CYS A 22 -1.35 18.49 -4.57
N THR A 23 -2.33 19.14 -5.19
CA THR A 23 -2.14 20.37 -5.98
C THR A 23 -2.89 21.52 -5.32
N ARG A 24 -2.22 22.66 -5.18
CA ARG A 24 -2.83 23.88 -4.64
C ARG A 24 -3.43 24.71 -5.75
N VAL A 25 -4.72 25.04 -5.64
CA VAL A 25 -5.46 25.89 -6.58
C VAL A 25 -6.03 27.07 -5.78
N GLY A 26 -5.35 28.21 -5.83
CA GLY A 26 -5.69 29.37 -5.00
C GLY A 26 -5.63 29.04 -3.50
N ARG A 27 -6.77 29.12 -2.81
CA ARG A 27 -6.90 28.78 -1.38
C ARG A 27 -7.27 27.31 -1.13
N GLU A 28 -7.52 26.52 -2.17
CA GLU A 28 -7.88 25.11 -2.08
C GLU A 28 -6.66 24.20 -2.21
N SER A 29 -6.66 23.11 -1.45
CA SER A 29 -5.75 21.97 -1.66
C SER A 29 -6.56 20.81 -2.21
N ARG A 30 -6.29 20.43 -3.46
CA ARG A 30 -6.96 19.33 -4.15
C ARG A 30 -6.10 18.09 -4.09
N PHE A 31 -6.67 17.00 -3.59
CA PHE A 31 -5.99 15.71 -3.46
C PHE A 31 -6.51 14.74 -4.51
N SER A 32 -5.61 13.93 -5.08
CA SER A 32 -5.96 12.89 -6.05
C SER A 32 -5.21 11.61 -5.72
N ILE A 33 -5.85 10.46 -5.94
CA ILE A 33 -5.24 9.15 -5.70
C ILE A 33 -4.17 8.89 -6.75
N VAL A 34 -3.06 8.30 -6.31
CA VAL A 34 -2.00 7.75 -7.15
C VAL A 34 -2.01 6.24 -6.94
N PRO A 35 -2.48 5.44 -7.90
CA PRO A 35 -2.70 4.00 -7.71
C PRO A 35 -1.41 3.18 -7.71
N ASP A 36 -0.36 3.64 -8.41
CA ASP A 36 0.86 2.86 -8.67
C ASP A 36 1.57 2.35 -7.41
N PRO A 37 1.73 3.12 -6.32
CA PRO A 37 2.39 2.62 -5.10
C PRO A 37 1.66 1.45 -4.47
N ILE A 38 0.32 1.47 -4.48
CA ILE A 38 -0.49 0.36 -3.95
C ILE A 38 -0.35 -0.87 -4.86
N ALA A 39 -0.38 -0.68 -6.18
CA ALA A 39 -0.18 -1.76 -7.13
C ALA A 39 1.19 -2.44 -6.93
N LYS A 40 2.26 -1.65 -6.79
CA LYS A 40 3.61 -2.15 -6.51
C LYS A 40 3.70 -2.91 -5.20
N ALA A 41 3.06 -2.42 -4.14
CA ALA A 41 3.01 -3.09 -2.84
C ALA A 41 2.29 -4.43 -2.94
N ARG A 42 1.15 -4.48 -3.65
CA ARG A 42 0.42 -5.73 -3.93
C ARG A 42 1.31 -6.72 -4.67
N ASP A 43 1.96 -6.29 -5.76
CA ASP A 43 2.79 -7.18 -6.58
C ASP A 43 3.99 -7.74 -5.79
N TYR A 44 4.55 -6.94 -4.88
CA TYR A 44 5.57 -7.42 -3.93
C TYR A 44 5.02 -8.51 -3.01
N LEU A 45 3.87 -8.26 -2.38
CA LEU A 45 3.24 -9.23 -1.47
C LEU A 45 2.86 -10.53 -2.18
N THR A 46 2.38 -10.46 -3.43
CA THR A 46 2.08 -11.64 -4.24
C THR A 46 3.32 -12.50 -4.47
N ARG A 47 4.46 -11.88 -4.82
CA ARG A 47 5.73 -12.62 -4.99
C ARG A 47 6.21 -13.23 -3.68
N ALA A 48 6.14 -12.48 -2.58
CA ALA A 48 6.52 -12.99 -1.27
C ALA A 48 5.64 -14.19 -0.86
N SER A 49 4.33 -14.12 -1.07
CA SER A 49 3.41 -15.23 -0.80
C SER A 49 3.80 -16.48 -1.58
N ALA A 50 4.03 -16.38 -2.88
CA ALA A 50 4.40 -17.52 -3.72
C ALA A 50 5.71 -18.19 -3.26
N GLN A 51 6.70 -17.41 -2.81
CA GLN A 51 7.95 -17.94 -2.27
C GLN A 51 7.73 -18.72 -0.97
N TRP A 52 6.80 -18.25 -0.13
CA TRP A 52 6.46 -18.93 1.11
C TRP A 52 5.68 -20.22 0.84
N ASP A 53 4.75 -20.19 -0.11
CA ASP A 53 4.01 -21.38 -0.53
C ASP A 53 4.98 -22.47 -1.04
N GLU A 54 5.96 -22.11 -1.87
CA GLU A 54 7.00 -23.03 -2.34
C GLU A 54 7.88 -23.56 -1.20
N ALA A 55 8.25 -22.71 -0.24
CA ALA A 55 9.04 -23.13 0.92
C ALA A 55 8.27 -24.13 1.81
N ILE A 56 6.97 -23.92 1.99
CA ILE A 56 6.10 -24.82 2.75
C ILE A 56 5.96 -26.17 2.06
N GLU A 57 5.77 -26.20 0.73
CA GLU A 57 5.68 -27.45 -0.02
C GLU A 57 6.99 -28.24 -0.01
N ARG A 58 8.14 -27.57 -0.10
CA ARG A 58 9.45 -28.23 0.08
C ARG A 58 9.62 -28.83 1.47
N LEU A 59 9.18 -28.11 2.51
CA LEU A 59 9.21 -28.62 3.87
C LEU A 59 8.32 -29.86 4.02
N ARG A 60 7.10 -29.82 3.48
CA ARG A 60 6.16 -30.96 3.49
C ARG A 60 6.81 -32.20 2.87
N ALA A 61 7.36 -32.06 1.66
CA ALA A 61 8.02 -33.16 0.96
C ALA A 61 9.17 -33.78 1.78
N SER A 62 9.95 -32.97 2.50
CA SER A 62 11.07 -33.45 3.31
C SER A 62 10.68 -34.18 4.60
N VAL A 63 9.44 -34.03 5.06
CA VAL A 63 8.92 -34.66 6.29
C VAL A 63 8.14 -35.95 5.99
N GLU A 64 7.65 -36.09 4.76
CA GLU A 64 6.90 -37.27 4.29
C GLU A 64 7.82 -38.37 3.70
N GLU A 65 9.13 -38.11 3.56
CA GLU A 65 10.21 -39.11 3.36
C GLU A 65 10.71 -39.70 4.69
#